data_AF-A0A0L0FH63-F1
#
_entry.id   AF-A0A0L0FH63-F1
#
_cell.length_a   1.000
_cell.length_b   1.000
_cell.length_c   1.000
_cell.angle_alpha   90.00
_cell.angle_beta   90.00
_cell.angle_gamma   90.00
#
_symmetry.space_group_name_H-M   'P 1'
#
loop_
_entity.id
_entity.type
_entity.pdbx_description
1 polymer ?
#
loop_
_entity_poly.entity_id
_entity_poly.type
_entity_poly.pdbx_seq_one_letter_code
_entity_poly.pdbx_strand_id
1 'polypeptide(L)'
;MRSNHRPTLHHEFVGDPELRQRYWARNFVAWTDFKDSKINTTHQFLSWLENQVVERAACAQSQNGDVSLLNVDYSTFQSPECTNAHCYDNTGAPGLLKPDLVFFGGNVPKERVDFTYARIEEADGLLILGSSMKVYSGWRFAKHAAEKGIPVAIVNIGETRADDIATLKIEARLGDIIGQVWHRLARKRNLREYVSDR
;
A
#
# COMPACT_ATOMS: atom_id res chain seq x y z
N MET A 1 14.41 -11.03 9.39
CA MET A 1 15.60 -10.15 9.27
C MET A 1 15.13 -8.85 8.62
N ARG A 2 15.23 -7.69 9.29
CA ARG A 2 14.90 -6.41 8.63
C ARG A 2 16.00 -6.14 7.60
N SER A 3 15.59 -5.84 6.37
CA SER A 3 16.51 -5.34 5.36
C SER A 3 17.16 -4.04 5.86
N ASN A 4 18.49 -3.92 5.77
CA ASN A 4 19.23 -2.68 6.05
C ASN A 4 19.07 -1.64 4.91
N HIS A 5 18.12 -1.87 4.00
CA HIS A 5 17.90 -1.05 2.83
C HIS A 5 17.15 0.23 3.20
N ARG A 6 17.75 1.37 2.87
CA ARG A 6 17.13 2.69 2.99
C ARG A 6 16.18 2.88 1.80
N PRO A 7 14.92 3.29 2.04
CA PRO A 7 13.99 3.51 0.96
C PRO A 7 14.43 4.67 0.06
N THR A 8 14.13 4.56 -1.24
CA THR A 8 14.43 5.61 -2.22
C THR A 8 13.65 6.90 -1.95
N LEU A 9 14.36 8.02 -1.85
CA LEU A 9 13.75 9.35 -1.74
C LEU A 9 13.43 9.92 -3.12
N HIS A 10 12.38 10.76 -3.18
CA HIS A 10 11.92 11.36 -4.44
C HIS A 10 13.01 12.18 -5.14
N HIS A 11 13.68 13.08 -4.41
CA HIS A 11 14.70 13.94 -4.99
C HIS A 11 15.95 13.16 -5.44
N GLU A 12 16.32 12.10 -4.71
CA GLU A 12 17.43 11.21 -5.09
C GLU A 12 17.12 10.48 -6.40
N PHE A 13 15.89 9.96 -6.54
CA PHE A 13 15.46 9.34 -7.79
C PHE A 13 15.49 10.33 -8.96
N VAL A 14 15.01 11.55 -8.79
CA VAL A 14 15.00 12.55 -9.88
C VAL A 14 16.43 13.04 -10.20
N GLY A 15 17.30 13.17 -9.19
CA GLY A 15 18.64 13.75 -9.34
C GLY A 15 19.74 12.79 -9.77
N ASP A 16 19.63 11.48 -9.49
CA ASP A 16 20.72 10.51 -9.68
C ASP A 16 20.36 9.43 -10.73
N PRO A 17 20.97 9.47 -11.93
CA PRO A 17 20.75 8.47 -12.99
C PRO A 17 21.15 7.04 -12.60
N GLU A 18 22.24 6.86 -11.84
CA GLU A 18 22.73 5.54 -11.43
C GLU A 18 21.77 4.91 -10.42
N LEU A 19 21.27 5.73 -9.48
CA LEU A 19 20.23 5.29 -8.55
C LEU A 19 18.96 4.88 -9.28
N ARG A 20 18.52 5.63 -10.30
CA ARG A 20 17.34 5.26 -11.12
C ARG A 20 17.54 3.94 -11.84
N GLN A 21 18.70 3.76 -12.47
CA GLN A 21 19.05 2.52 -13.16
C GLN A 21 18.94 1.33 -12.22
N ARG A 22 19.55 1.45 -11.04
CA ARG A 22 19.48 0.42 -9.99
C ARG A 22 18.06 0.18 -9.49
N TYR A 23 17.27 1.23 -9.30
CA TYR A 23 15.86 1.12 -8.87
C TYR A 23 15.03 0.34 -9.90
N TRP A 24 15.13 0.71 -11.19
CA TRP A 24 14.39 0.05 -12.26
C TRP A 24 14.84 -1.38 -12.47
N ALA A 25 16.15 -1.66 -12.37
CA ALA A 25 16.67 -3.02 -12.48
C ALA A 25 16.14 -3.93 -11.35
N ARG A 26 16.10 -3.42 -10.11
CA ARG A 26 15.51 -4.15 -8.98
C ARG A 26 14.03 -4.39 -9.15
N ASN A 27 13.28 -3.37 -9.57
CA ASN A 27 11.84 -3.51 -9.82
C ASN A 27 11.58 -4.52 -10.95
N PHE A 28 12.39 -4.51 -12.01
CA PHE A 28 12.27 -5.46 -13.11
C PHE A 28 12.47 -6.91 -12.65
N VAL A 29 13.49 -7.18 -11.83
CA VAL A 29 13.71 -8.52 -11.28
C VAL A 29 12.63 -8.88 -10.27
N ALA A 30 12.29 -7.99 -9.34
CA ALA A 30 11.24 -8.24 -8.35
C ALA A 30 9.86 -8.45 -8.99
N TRP A 31 9.62 -7.87 -10.18
CA TRP A 31 8.37 -8.03 -10.92
C TRP A 31 8.09 -9.48 -11.30
N THR A 32 9.12 -10.29 -11.57
CA THR A 32 8.90 -11.71 -11.95
C THR A 32 8.31 -12.52 -10.80
N ASP A 33 8.68 -12.22 -9.57
CA ASP A 33 8.11 -12.91 -8.39
C ASP A 33 6.79 -12.26 -7.96
N PHE A 34 6.69 -10.94 -8.09
CA PHE A 34 5.49 -10.19 -7.75
C PHE A 34 4.30 -10.55 -8.64
N LYS A 35 4.49 -10.68 -9.96
CA LYS A 35 3.41 -11.02 -10.91
C LYS A 35 2.77 -12.38 -10.62
N ASP A 36 3.55 -13.32 -10.07
CA ASP A 36 3.13 -14.70 -9.80
C ASP A 36 2.56 -14.86 -8.36
N SER A 37 2.58 -13.78 -7.58
CA SER A 37 2.03 -13.76 -6.23
C SER A 37 0.51 -13.93 -6.26
N LYS A 38 0.02 -14.93 -5.53
CA LYS A 38 -1.42 -15.22 -5.45
C LYS A 38 -2.09 -14.33 -4.40
N ILE A 39 -3.29 -13.84 -4.72
CA ILE A 39 -4.16 -13.20 -3.73
C ILE A 39 -4.43 -14.19 -2.58
N ASN A 40 -4.46 -13.67 -1.35
CA ASN A 40 -4.79 -14.47 -0.17
C ASN A 40 -6.21 -14.14 0.33
N THR A 41 -6.66 -14.87 1.37
CA THR A 41 -7.99 -14.72 1.99
C THR A 41 -8.28 -13.29 2.44
N THR A 42 -7.28 -12.52 2.87
CA THR A 42 -7.47 -11.10 3.24
C THR A 42 -7.86 -10.26 2.04
N HIS A 43 -7.27 -10.49 0.87
CA HIS A 43 -7.63 -9.75 -0.34
C HIS A 43 -9.06 -10.10 -0.80
N GLN A 44 -9.44 -11.38 -0.71
CA GLN A 44 -10.80 -11.83 -1.01
C GLN A 44 -11.83 -11.19 -0.06
N PHE A 45 -11.50 -11.13 1.22
CA PHE A 45 -12.33 -10.47 2.23
C PHE A 45 -12.53 -8.99 1.96
N LEU A 46 -11.43 -8.28 1.66
CA LEU A 46 -11.48 -6.86 1.32
C LEU A 46 -12.27 -6.61 0.04
N SER A 47 -12.07 -7.43 -1.00
CA SER A 47 -12.82 -7.32 -2.25
C SER A 47 -14.32 -7.54 -2.02
N TRP A 48 -14.71 -8.47 -1.16
CA TRP A 48 -16.12 -8.60 -0.79
C TRP A 48 -16.62 -7.42 0.01
N LEU A 49 -15.88 -6.93 1.01
CA LEU A 49 -16.28 -5.72 1.75
C LEU A 49 -16.53 -4.57 0.77
N GLU A 50 -15.61 -4.33 -0.16
CA GLU A 50 -15.77 -3.31 -1.21
C GLU A 50 -17.01 -3.53 -2.07
N ASN A 51 -17.33 -4.78 -2.43
CA ASN A 51 -18.54 -5.11 -3.20
C ASN A 51 -19.84 -5.00 -2.38
N GLN A 52 -19.76 -4.85 -1.07
CA GLN A 52 -20.93 -4.64 -0.19
C GLN A 52 -21.18 -3.16 0.12
N VAL A 53 -20.25 -2.24 -0.20
CA VAL A 53 -20.38 -0.79 0.07
C VAL A 53 -20.58 -0.03 -1.25
N VAL A 54 -21.59 0.85 -1.28
CA VAL A 54 -21.96 1.65 -2.46
C VAL A 54 -20.91 2.74 -2.78
N GLU A 55 -20.10 3.15 -1.80
CA GLU A 55 -19.05 4.16 -1.97
C GLU A 55 -17.70 3.71 -1.40
N ARG A 56 -16.63 4.08 -2.12
CA ARG A 56 -15.29 3.51 -2.00
C ARG A 56 -14.35 4.40 -1.19
N ALA A 57 -13.59 3.83 -0.25
CA ALA A 57 -12.33 4.39 0.24
C ALA A 57 -11.40 3.29 0.79
N ALA A 58 -10.72 2.58 -0.11
CA ALA A 58 -9.64 1.69 0.26
C ALA A 58 -8.30 2.38 0.01
N CYS A 59 -7.54 2.68 1.08
CA CYS A 59 -6.16 3.14 0.96
C CYS A 59 -5.23 1.92 1.05
N ALA A 60 -5.06 1.20 -0.06
CA ALA A 60 -4.11 0.10 -0.13
C ALA A 60 -2.67 0.64 -0.23
N GLN A 61 -1.90 0.52 0.85
CA GLN A 61 -0.47 0.81 0.86
C GLN A 61 0.31 -0.50 0.68
N SER A 62 0.43 -0.97 -0.55
CA SER A 62 1.32 -2.10 -0.89
C SER A 62 2.44 -1.59 -1.79
N GLN A 63 3.66 -1.54 -1.27
CA GLN A 63 4.88 -1.20 -2.00
C GLN A 63 5.88 -2.35 -1.89
N ASN A 64 5.46 -3.55 -2.30
CA ASN A 64 6.22 -4.78 -2.09
C ASN A 64 7.36 -4.97 -3.13
N GLY A 65 7.72 -3.93 -3.89
CA GLY A 65 8.57 -4.03 -5.09
C GLY A 65 10.05 -3.71 -4.91
N ASP A 66 10.50 -3.25 -3.74
CA ASP A 66 11.91 -2.89 -3.51
C ASP A 66 12.66 -4.01 -2.79
N VAL A 67 13.08 -5.02 -3.55
CA VAL A 67 13.89 -6.15 -3.06
C VAL A 67 15.38 -5.84 -3.27
N SER A 68 16.17 -5.99 -2.20
CA SER A 68 17.63 -5.86 -2.28
C SER A 68 18.24 -7.14 -2.84
N LEU A 69 18.78 -7.07 -4.06
CA LEU A 69 19.64 -8.13 -4.61
C LEU A 69 21.10 -7.75 -4.34
N LEU A 70 21.82 -8.61 -3.63
CA LEU A 70 23.26 -8.46 -3.40
C LEU A 70 24.01 -9.06 -4.60
N ASN A 71 25.08 -8.40 -5.05
CA ASN A 71 26.01 -8.87 -6.10
C ASN A 71 25.43 -9.03 -7.52
N VAL A 72 24.50 -8.16 -7.91
CA VAL A 72 24.05 -8.07 -9.32
C VAL A 72 24.68 -6.84 -9.96
N ASP A 73 25.36 -7.03 -11.09
CA ASP A 73 25.82 -5.93 -11.94
C ASP A 73 24.64 -5.37 -12.74
N TYR A 74 24.39 -4.07 -12.59
CA TYR A 74 23.31 -3.35 -13.27
C TYR A 74 23.81 -2.41 -14.37
N SER A 75 25.12 -2.37 -14.62
CA SER A 75 25.75 -1.43 -15.56
C SER A 75 25.18 -1.52 -16.97
N THR A 76 24.75 -2.72 -17.40
CA THR A 76 24.15 -2.96 -18.72
C THR A 76 22.63 -2.77 -18.75
N PHE A 77 21.98 -2.49 -17.61
CA PHE A 77 20.53 -2.35 -17.56
C PHE A 77 20.09 -1.03 -18.18
N GLN A 78 19.21 -1.07 -19.17
CA GLN A 78 18.62 0.13 -19.76
C GLN A 78 17.35 0.51 -19.01
N SER A 79 17.32 1.72 -18.45
CA SER A 79 16.11 2.25 -17.83
C SER A 79 15.02 2.47 -18.89
N PRO A 80 13.75 2.19 -18.57
CA PRO A 80 12.67 2.43 -19.52
C PRO A 80 12.54 3.92 -19.82
N GLU A 81 12.46 4.25 -21.11
CA GLU A 81 12.23 5.61 -21.60
C GLU A 81 10.75 5.81 -21.91
N CYS A 82 10.26 7.05 -21.77
CA CYS A 82 8.90 7.36 -22.20
C CYS A 82 8.85 7.51 -23.73
N THR A 83 8.05 6.68 -24.40
CA THR A 83 7.86 6.72 -25.87
C THR A 83 6.84 7.77 -26.34
N ASN A 84 6.20 8.48 -25.40
CA ASN A 84 5.21 9.52 -25.72
C ASN A 84 5.92 10.82 -26.09
N ALA A 85 5.54 11.44 -27.21
CA ALA A 85 6.07 12.72 -27.68
C ALA A 85 5.94 13.85 -26.63
N HIS A 86 4.94 13.78 -25.76
CA HIS A 86 4.75 14.76 -24.67
C HIS A 86 5.75 14.61 -23.50
N CYS A 87 6.50 13.53 -23.45
CA CYS A 87 7.52 13.32 -22.43
C CYS A 87 8.86 13.96 -22.77
N TYR A 88 9.09 14.36 -24.03
CA TYR A 88 10.37 14.91 -24.43
C TYR A 88 10.53 16.34 -23.90
N ASP A 89 11.71 16.65 -23.39
CA ASP A 89 12.04 18.02 -23.01
C ASP A 89 12.25 18.91 -24.25
N ASN A 90 12.46 20.21 -24.01
CA ASN A 90 12.67 21.18 -25.09
C ASN A 90 13.95 20.94 -25.91
N THR A 91 14.82 20.01 -25.49
CA THR A 91 16.04 19.61 -26.19
C THR A 91 15.87 18.33 -27.01
N GLY A 92 14.69 17.68 -26.94
CA GLY A 92 14.41 16.42 -27.60
C GLY A 92 14.93 15.19 -26.84
N ALA A 93 15.29 15.33 -25.57
CA ALA A 93 15.64 14.20 -24.72
C ALA A 93 14.38 13.56 -24.11
N PRO A 94 14.28 12.22 -24.05
CA PRO A 94 13.13 11.55 -23.48
C PRO A 94 13.01 11.86 -21.99
N GLY A 95 11.79 12.13 -21.53
CA GLY A 95 11.51 12.43 -20.14
C GLY A 95 11.74 11.23 -19.22
N LEU A 96 12.02 11.54 -17.95
CA LEU A 96 12.25 10.53 -16.93
C LEU A 96 10.98 9.74 -16.62
N LEU A 97 11.02 8.42 -16.83
CA LEU A 97 9.96 7.54 -16.37
C LEU A 97 10.11 7.25 -14.86
N LYS A 98 9.03 7.47 -14.12
CA LYS A 98 8.91 7.13 -12.70
C LYS A 98 7.65 6.28 -12.51
N PRO A 99 7.67 5.22 -11.67
CA PRO A 99 6.44 4.51 -11.33
C PRO A 99 5.41 5.46 -10.69
N ASP A 100 4.12 5.19 -10.92
CA ASP A 100 3.02 5.95 -10.30
C ASP A 100 2.83 5.56 -8.83
N LEU A 101 3.82 5.95 -8.01
CA LEU A 101 3.80 5.81 -6.58
C LEU A 101 4.46 7.03 -5.91
N VAL A 102 4.11 7.25 -4.65
CA VAL A 102 4.66 8.33 -3.83
C VAL A 102 5.92 7.80 -3.15
N PHE A 103 7.08 8.29 -3.57
CA PHE A 103 8.35 8.02 -2.89
C PHE A 103 8.43 8.75 -1.54
N PHE A 104 9.37 8.32 -0.70
CA PHE A 104 9.65 9.02 0.55
C PHE A 104 10.11 10.46 0.25
N GLY A 105 9.59 11.42 1.04
CA GLY A 105 9.76 12.85 0.79
C GLY A 105 8.90 13.41 -0.35
N GLY A 106 8.14 12.58 -1.05
CA GLY A 106 7.10 13.00 -1.99
C GLY A 106 5.79 13.34 -1.30
N ASN A 107 4.91 14.05 -2.01
CA ASN A 107 3.59 14.42 -1.52
C ASN A 107 2.49 13.54 -2.14
N VAL A 108 1.54 13.11 -1.31
CA VAL A 108 0.31 12.50 -1.80
C VAL A 108 -0.54 13.60 -2.45
N PRO A 109 -1.11 13.39 -3.66
CA PRO A 109 -1.97 14.37 -4.31
C PRO A 109 -3.09 14.86 -3.38
N LYS A 110 -3.25 16.18 -3.23
CA LYS A 110 -4.18 16.79 -2.28
C LYS A 110 -5.61 16.27 -2.42
N GLU A 111 -6.09 16.13 -3.65
CA GLU A 111 -7.43 15.59 -3.94
C GLU A 111 -7.66 14.21 -3.32
N ARG A 112 -6.68 13.30 -3.41
CA ARG A 112 -6.77 11.96 -2.79
C ARG A 112 -6.81 12.04 -1.27
N VAL A 113 -6.11 13.00 -0.69
CA VAL A 113 -6.10 13.26 0.75
C VAL A 113 -7.45 13.76 1.22
N ASP A 114 -7.96 14.80 0.57
CA ASP A 114 -9.24 15.43 0.91
C ASP A 114 -10.40 14.44 0.74
N PHE A 115 -10.37 13.64 -0.33
CA PHE A 115 -11.32 12.55 -0.55
C PHE A 115 -11.35 11.56 0.62
N THR A 116 -10.18 11.16 1.10
CA THR A 116 -10.06 10.19 2.20
C THR A 116 -10.57 10.79 3.52
N TYR A 117 -10.27 12.06 3.79
CA TYR A 117 -10.81 12.75 4.97
C TYR A 117 -12.34 12.79 4.97
N ALA A 118 -12.94 13.19 3.84
CA ALA A 118 -14.39 13.22 3.70
C ALA A 118 -15.02 11.84 3.97
N ARG A 119 -14.43 10.75 3.45
CA ARG A 119 -14.97 9.40 3.68
C ARG A 119 -14.80 8.93 5.12
N ILE A 120 -13.75 9.36 5.81
CA ILE A 120 -13.60 9.05 7.23
C ILE A 120 -14.71 9.72 8.02
N GLU A 121 -15.01 10.99 7.75
CA GLU A 121 -16.05 11.72 8.49
C GLU A 121 -17.47 11.17 8.26
N GLU A 122 -17.71 10.49 7.14
CA GLU A 122 -18.96 9.80 6.83
C GLU A 122 -19.02 8.36 7.39
N ALA A 123 -17.90 7.83 7.88
CA ALA A 123 -17.81 6.44 8.32
C ALA A 123 -18.17 6.27 9.80
N ASP A 124 -18.81 5.14 10.11
CA ASP A 124 -19.10 4.73 11.49
C ASP A 124 -17.86 4.21 12.24
N GLY A 125 -16.73 4.01 11.55
CA GLY A 125 -15.51 3.47 12.12
C GLY A 125 -14.36 3.32 11.12
N LEU A 126 -13.13 3.31 11.63
CA LEU A 126 -11.92 3.10 10.84
C LEU A 126 -11.26 1.76 11.20
N LEU A 127 -11.09 0.89 10.20
CA LEU A 127 -10.40 -0.39 10.37
C LEU A 127 -8.99 -0.34 9.74
N ILE A 128 -7.97 -0.54 10.55
CA ILE A 128 -6.56 -0.57 10.16
C ILE A 128 -6.08 -2.02 10.11
N LEU A 129 -5.65 -2.48 8.93
CA LEU A 129 -5.22 -3.86 8.72
C LEU A 129 -3.74 -3.91 8.30
N GLY A 130 -2.92 -4.63 9.05
CA GLY A 130 -1.54 -4.96 8.66
C GLY A 130 -0.59 -3.77 8.50
N SER A 131 -0.86 -2.66 9.19
CA SER A 131 -0.03 -1.45 9.12
C SER A 131 0.51 -1.06 10.47
N SER A 132 1.81 -0.73 10.51
CA SER A 132 2.48 -0.18 11.71
C SER A 132 2.07 1.27 12.01
N MET A 133 1.44 1.96 11.07
CA MET A 133 1.07 3.38 11.15
C MET A 133 2.24 4.32 11.49
N LYS A 134 3.49 3.92 11.20
CA LYS A 134 4.66 4.78 11.46
C LYS A 134 4.77 5.97 10.51
N VAL A 135 4.30 5.79 9.27
CA VAL A 135 4.36 6.84 8.23
C VAL A 135 3.18 7.80 8.39
N TYR A 136 3.48 9.11 8.43
CA TYR A 136 2.50 10.16 8.68
C TYR A 136 1.34 10.18 7.66
N SER A 137 1.61 9.83 6.40
CA SER A 137 0.61 9.84 5.32
C SER A 137 -0.60 8.93 5.60
N GLY A 138 -0.39 7.82 6.30
CA GLY A 138 -1.47 6.94 6.81
C GLY A 138 -1.91 7.32 8.22
N TRP A 139 -0.97 7.59 9.13
CA TRP A 139 -1.26 7.90 10.53
C TRP A 139 -2.19 9.10 10.73
N ARG A 140 -2.08 10.13 9.89
CA ARG A 140 -2.93 11.33 9.96
C ARG A 140 -4.44 11.02 9.85
N PHE A 141 -4.80 9.92 9.18
CA PHE A 141 -6.19 9.49 9.03
C PHE A 141 -6.70 8.82 10.30
N ALA A 142 -5.87 7.98 10.92
CA ALA A 142 -6.19 7.37 12.22
C ALA A 142 -6.33 8.44 13.31
N LYS A 143 -5.40 9.41 13.34
CA LYS A 143 -5.47 10.56 14.24
C LYS A 143 -6.75 11.37 14.05
N HIS A 144 -7.11 11.68 12.80
CA HIS A 144 -8.32 12.44 12.47
C HIS A 144 -9.60 11.70 12.89
N ALA A 145 -9.67 10.39 12.63
CA ALA A 145 -10.79 9.57 13.09
C ALA A 145 -10.95 9.65 14.61
N ALA A 146 -9.87 9.48 15.37
CA ALA A 146 -9.89 9.58 16.82
C ALA A 146 -10.30 10.98 17.32
N GLU A 147 -9.82 12.06 16.68
CA GLU A 147 -10.18 13.44 17.02
C GLU A 147 -11.66 13.75 16.76
N LYS A 148 -12.27 13.07 15.78
CA LYS A 148 -13.71 13.16 15.48
C LYS A 148 -14.57 12.21 16.32
N GLY A 149 -13.97 11.42 17.21
CA GLY A 149 -14.66 10.42 18.03
C GLY A 149 -15.10 9.18 17.25
N ILE A 150 -14.54 8.96 16.05
CA ILE A 150 -14.83 7.80 15.21
C ILE A 150 -14.00 6.62 15.72
N PRO A 151 -14.62 5.47 16.03
CA PRO A 151 -13.92 4.34 16.62
C PRO A 151 -12.87 3.77 15.67
N VAL A 152 -11.67 3.51 16.20
CA VAL A 152 -10.54 2.96 15.44
C VAL A 152 -10.28 1.52 15.88
N ALA A 153 -10.36 0.59 14.95
CA ALA A 153 -10.03 -0.82 15.16
C ALA A 153 -8.75 -1.19 14.40
N ILE A 154 -7.87 -1.97 15.03
CA ILE A 154 -6.56 -2.36 14.47
C ILE A 154 -6.41 -3.88 14.49
N VAL A 155 -5.97 -4.45 13.37
CA VAL A 155 -5.51 -5.84 13.28
C VAL A 155 -4.09 -5.83 12.73
N ASN A 156 -3.10 -6.00 13.59
CA ASN A 156 -1.70 -6.01 13.19
C ASN A 156 -0.85 -6.83 14.17
N ILE A 157 0.24 -7.43 13.67
CA ILE A 157 1.22 -8.07 14.55
C ILE A 157 2.12 -6.99 15.15
N GLY A 158 2.19 -6.96 16.48
CA GLY A 158 3.06 -6.06 17.23
C GLY A 158 2.52 -4.64 17.39
N GLU A 159 3.40 -3.74 17.82
CA GLU A 159 3.08 -2.35 18.15
C GLU A 159 2.74 -1.52 16.90
N THR A 160 1.76 -0.63 17.03
CA THR A 160 1.45 0.39 16.03
C THR A 160 1.48 1.78 16.65
N ARG A 161 1.78 2.80 15.85
CA ARG A 161 1.72 4.20 16.29
C ARG A 161 0.29 4.65 16.67
N ALA A 162 -0.72 3.87 16.31
CA ALA A 162 -2.13 4.18 16.60
C ALA A 162 -2.68 3.39 17.80
N ASP A 163 -1.84 2.66 18.53
CA ASP A 163 -2.30 1.82 19.66
C ASP A 163 -3.01 2.64 20.74
N ASP A 164 -2.47 3.81 21.11
CA ASP A 164 -3.04 4.67 22.15
C ASP A 164 -4.40 5.30 21.79
N ILE A 165 -4.71 5.37 20.49
CA ILE A 165 -5.97 5.93 19.97
C ILE A 165 -6.94 4.85 19.51
N ALA A 166 -6.54 3.58 19.58
CA ALA A 166 -7.36 2.46 19.13
C ALA A 166 -8.45 2.15 20.16
N THR A 167 -9.69 2.07 19.69
CA THR A 167 -10.81 1.53 20.47
C THR A 167 -10.69 0.01 20.63
N LEU A 168 -10.11 -0.67 19.64
CA LEU A 168 -9.87 -2.11 19.64
C LEU A 168 -8.56 -2.43 18.93
N LYS A 169 -7.71 -3.24 19.56
CA LYS A 169 -6.52 -3.82 18.94
C LYS A 169 -6.57 -5.34 19.02
N ILE A 170 -6.38 -5.98 17.87
CA ILE A 170 -6.23 -7.43 17.75
C ILE A 170 -4.79 -7.71 17.31
N GLU A 171 -4.00 -8.24 18.24
CA GLU A 171 -2.61 -8.63 17.98
C GLU A 171 -2.55 -10.05 17.41
N ALA A 172 -2.69 -10.14 16.09
CA ALA A 172 -2.65 -11.42 15.41
C ALA A 172 -2.25 -11.26 13.94
N ARG A 173 -1.87 -12.39 13.32
CA ARG A 173 -1.64 -12.44 11.89
C ARG A 173 -2.96 -12.21 11.16
N LEU A 174 -2.96 -11.23 10.26
CA LEU A 174 -4.17 -10.79 9.55
C LEU A 174 -4.86 -11.92 8.78
N GLY A 175 -4.08 -12.79 8.12
CA GLY A 175 -4.62 -13.95 7.41
C GLY A 175 -5.41 -14.92 8.31
N ASP A 176 -4.92 -15.15 9.53
CA ASP A 176 -5.50 -16.11 10.47
C ASP A 176 -6.83 -15.60 11.05
N ILE A 177 -6.90 -14.29 11.32
CA ILE A 177 -8.12 -13.65 11.86
C ILE A 177 -9.18 -13.46 10.78
N ILE A 178 -8.78 -12.97 9.61
CA ILE A 178 -9.75 -12.65 8.56
C ILE A 178 -10.46 -13.90 8.06
N GLY A 179 -9.76 -15.05 7.94
CA GLY A 179 -10.42 -16.32 7.62
C GLY A 179 -11.52 -16.68 8.62
N GLN A 180 -11.25 -16.55 9.93
CA GLN A 180 -12.22 -16.83 10.98
C GLN A 180 -13.42 -15.87 10.96
N VAL A 181 -13.15 -14.57 10.78
CA VAL A 181 -14.20 -13.52 10.68
C VAL A 181 -15.07 -13.77 9.47
N TRP A 182 -14.46 -14.09 8.33
CA TRP A 182 -15.15 -14.41 7.09
C TRP A 182 -16.09 -15.59 7.23
N HIS A 183 -15.62 -16.72 7.76
CA HIS A 183 -16.47 -17.90 7.97
C HIS A 183 -17.67 -17.60 8.88
N ARG A 184 -17.48 -16.79 9.93
CA ARG A 184 -18.57 -16.39 10.83
C ARG A 184 -19.58 -15.45 10.14
N LEU A 185 -19.10 -14.48 9.35
CA LEU A 185 -19.97 -13.55 8.63
C LEU A 185 -20.73 -14.24 7.50
N ALA A 186 -20.08 -15.10 6.73
CA ALA A 186 -20.69 -15.87 5.65
C ALA A 186 -21.83 -16.77 6.15
N ARG A 187 -21.64 -17.42 7.31
CA ARG A 187 -22.71 -18.20 7.97
C ARG A 187 -23.88 -17.33 8.44
N LYS A 188 -23.62 -16.15 9.01
CA LYS A 188 -24.67 -15.23 9.48
C LYS A 188 -25.47 -14.60 8.34
N ARG A 189 -24.84 -14.32 7.20
CA ARG A 189 -25.47 -13.65 6.04
C ARG A 189 -25.85 -14.61 4.90
N ASN A 190 -25.70 -15.93 5.10
CA ASN A 190 -26.00 -16.98 4.12
C ASN A 190 -25.27 -16.81 2.76
N LEU A 191 -24.04 -16.29 2.79
CA LEU A 191 -23.23 -15.97 1.61
C LEU A 191 -22.49 -17.20 1.07
N ARG A 192 -23.24 -18.17 0.52
CA ARG A 192 -22.71 -19.45 0.02
C ARG A 192 -21.75 -19.32 -1.16
N GLU A 193 -21.80 -18.22 -1.89
CA GLU A 193 -21.00 -17.99 -3.11
C GLU A 193 -19.52 -17.65 -2.85
N TYR A 194 -19.17 -17.26 -1.62
CA TYR A 194 -17.86 -16.68 -1.29
C TYR A 194 -16.98 -17.53 -0.35
N VAL A 195 -17.47 -18.70 0.08
CA VAL A 195 -16.69 -19.66 0.87
C VAL A 195 -16.18 -20.74 -0.07
N SER A 196 -14.98 -20.56 -0.62
CA SER A 196 -14.24 -21.68 -1.21
C SER A 196 -13.65 -22.49 -0.06
N ASP A 197 -14.04 -23.75 0.06
CA ASP A 197 -13.40 -24.73 0.94
C ASP A 197 -11.98 -25.02 0.42
N ARG A 198 -10.99 -24.21 0.81
CA ARG A 198 -9.56 -24.54 0.70
C ARG A 198 -8.79 -23.99 1.88
#